data_AF-A0A7Y3TN53-F1
#
_entry.id   AF-A0A7Y3TN53-F1
#
_cell.length_a   1.000
_cell.length_b   1.000
_cell.length_c   1.000
_cell.angle_alpha   90.00
_cell.angle_beta   90.00
_cell.angle_gamma   90.00
#
_symmetry.space_group_name_H-M   'P 1'
#
loop_
_entity.id
_entity.type
_entity.pdbx_description
1 polymer ?
#
loop_
_entity_poly.entity_id
_entity_poly.type
_entity_poly.pdbx_seq_one_letter_code
_entity_poly.pdbx_strand_id
1 'polypeptide(L)'
;MPAPYSEDLRQKAIAAVERGARKSEVSRMLNISRNTLDLWLKRQEQTGTCQAVTHYQRGNRHKITDWQRFSEFAQAHGGKTQGEMAKLWGEGVTQQNISHALRKLGLSQKKRRTATESAMSRSVKPFKSS
;
A
#
# COMPACT_ATOMS: atom_id res chain seq x y z
N MET A 1 -1.69 13.56 -7.88
CA MET A 1 -0.52 14.34 -8.32
C MET A 1 -0.56 14.42 -9.84
N PRO A 2 -0.36 15.59 -10.45
CA PRO A 2 -0.30 15.73 -11.90
C PRO A 2 0.84 14.87 -12.48
N ALA A 3 0.70 14.50 -13.75
CA ALA A 3 1.70 13.70 -14.45
C ALA A 3 3.08 14.40 -14.40
N PRO A 4 4.17 13.65 -14.19
CA PRO A 4 5.51 14.23 -14.23
C PRO A 4 5.80 14.82 -15.62
N TYR A 5 6.53 15.93 -15.67
CA TYR A 5 7.06 16.48 -16.93
C TYR A 5 7.87 15.43 -17.69
N SER A 6 7.77 15.44 -19.02
CA SER A 6 8.49 14.54 -19.92
C SER A 6 10.01 14.63 -19.75
N GLU A 7 10.71 13.56 -20.06
CA GLU A 7 12.17 13.50 -19.94
C GLU A 7 12.85 14.48 -20.92
N ASP A 8 12.35 14.58 -22.15
CA ASP A 8 12.83 15.52 -23.16
C ASP A 8 12.78 16.98 -22.67
N LEU A 9 11.69 17.39 -22.00
CA LEU A 9 11.57 18.75 -21.45
C LEU A 9 12.66 19.03 -20.39
N ARG A 10 12.98 18.04 -19.57
CA ARG A 10 13.99 18.16 -18.51
C ARG A 10 15.38 18.27 -19.09
N GLN A 11 15.69 17.40 -20.06
CA GLN A 11 16.98 17.40 -20.76
C GLN A 11 17.19 18.73 -21.48
N LYS A 12 16.16 19.26 -22.17
CA LYS A 12 16.23 20.58 -22.82
C LYS A 12 16.47 21.71 -21.82
N ALA A 13 15.78 21.69 -20.69
CA ALA A 13 15.92 22.71 -19.66
C ALA A 13 17.34 22.73 -19.05
N ILE A 14 17.87 21.55 -18.75
CA ILE A 14 19.22 21.36 -18.22
C ILE A 14 20.27 21.78 -19.24
N ALA A 15 20.18 21.28 -20.47
CA ALA A 15 21.13 21.59 -21.53
C ALA A 15 21.17 23.10 -21.83
N ALA A 16 20.05 23.81 -21.73
CA ALA A 16 20.02 25.26 -21.87
C ALA A 16 20.84 25.96 -20.78
N VAL A 17 20.72 25.51 -19.51
CA VAL A 17 21.51 26.05 -18.40
C VAL A 17 22.99 25.73 -18.54
N GLU A 18 23.33 24.51 -18.97
CA GLU A 18 24.73 24.09 -19.23
C GLU A 18 25.39 24.92 -20.35
N ARG A 19 24.61 25.36 -21.35
CA ARG A 19 25.07 26.29 -22.40
C ARG A 19 25.20 27.74 -21.92
N GLY A 20 24.94 28.02 -20.64
CA GLY A 20 25.08 29.34 -20.03
C GLY A 20 23.79 30.17 -19.99
N ALA A 21 22.63 29.61 -20.36
CA ALA A 21 21.38 30.35 -20.27
C ALA A 21 20.99 30.60 -18.80
N ARG A 22 20.39 31.77 -18.54
CA ARG A 22 19.94 32.11 -17.19
C ARG A 22 18.72 31.26 -16.83
N LYS A 23 18.68 30.74 -15.60
CA LYS A 23 17.54 29.94 -15.09
C LYS A 23 16.18 30.63 -15.28
N SER A 24 16.13 31.95 -15.11
CA SER A 24 14.91 32.74 -15.32
C SER A 24 14.43 32.76 -16.76
N GLU A 25 15.36 32.74 -17.72
CA GLU A 25 15.05 32.74 -19.14
C GLU A 25 14.55 31.36 -19.58
N VAL A 26 15.25 30.30 -19.16
CA VAL A 26 14.84 28.91 -19.41
C VAL A 26 13.46 28.61 -18.82
N SER A 27 13.20 29.09 -17.60
CA SER A 27 11.89 28.95 -16.93
C SER A 27 10.76 29.61 -17.74
N ARG A 28 10.98 30.82 -18.26
CA ARG A 28 9.99 31.50 -19.12
C ARG A 28 9.82 30.80 -20.46
N MET A 29 10.93 30.43 -21.12
CA MET A 29 10.94 29.81 -22.44
C MET A 29 10.21 28.45 -22.45
N LEU A 30 10.38 27.66 -21.39
CA LEU A 30 9.78 26.34 -21.26
C LEU A 30 8.45 26.33 -20.47
N ASN A 31 7.97 27.51 -20.07
CA ASN A 31 6.76 27.70 -19.26
C ASN A 31 6.72 26.79 -18.01
N ILE A 32 7.86 26.70 -17.31
CA ILE A 32 8.00 25.94 -16.06
C ILE A 32 8.36 26.87 -14.92
N SER A 33 8.04 26.50 -13.68
CA SER A 33 8.47 27.27 -12.53
C SER A 33 10.00 27.21 -12.35
N ARG A 34 10.60 28.29 -11.85
CA ARG A 34 12.02 28.32 -11.50
C ARG A 34 12.39 27.23 -10.49
N ASN A 35 11.50 26.96 -9.53
CA ASN A 35 11.68 25.91 -8.54
C ASN A 35 11.76 24.51 -9.19
N THR A 36 10.95 24.24 -10.23
CA THR A 36 11.00 22.99 -10.98
C THR A 36 12.37 22.78 -11.62
N LEU A 37 12.93 23.83 -12.24
CA LEU A 37 14.26 23.80 -12.83
C LEU A 37 15.36 23.58 -11.78
N ASP A 38 15.28 24.26 -10.64
CA ASP A 38 16.24 24.09 -9.54
C ASP A 38 16.23 22.67 -8.98
N LEU A 39 15.05 22.04 -8.86
CA LEU A 39 14.93 20.63 -8.45
C LEU A 39 15.57 19.66 -9.44
N TRP A 40 15.48 19.93 -10.74
CA TRP A 40 16.10 19.08 -11.77
C TRP A 40 17.62 19.20 -11.77
N LEU A 41 18.15 20.42 -11.66
CA LEU A 41 19.59 20.66 -11.57
C LEU A 41 20.19 19.99 -10.32
N LYS A 42 19.55 20.15 -9.16
CA LYS A 42 19.99 19.50 -7.92
C LYS A 42 20.00 17.98 -8.03
N ARG A 43 19.02 17.40 -8.73
CA ARG A 43 18.98 15.95 -8.96
C ARG A 43 20.08 15.48 -9.91
N GLN A 44 20.34 16.25 -10.96
CA GLN A 44 21.42 15.95 -11.89
C GLN A 44 22.77 15.99 -11.18
N GLU A 45 23.00 16.95 -10.30
CA GLU A 45 24.22 17.03 -9.48
C GLU A 45 24.35 15.83 -8.51
N GLN A 46 23.25 15.39 -7.90
CA GLN A 46 23.25 14.30 -6.91
C GLN A 46 23.31 12.89 -7.52
N THR A 47 22.71 12.67 -8.69
CA THR A 47 22.46 11.32 -9.24
C THR A 47 22.96 11.16 -10.67
N GLY A 48 23.46 12.23 -11.31
CA GLY A 48 23.83 12.23 -12.72
C GLY A 48 22.65 12.10 -13.69
N THR A 49 21.41 12.04 -13.17
CA THR A 49 20.20 11.78 -13.97
C THR A 49 19.10 12.80 -13.65
N CYS A 50 18.33 13.17 -14.67
CA CYS A 50 17.20 14.11 -14.53
C CYS A 50 15.83 13.43 -14.54
N GLN A 51 15.80 12.09 -14.54
CA GLN A 51 14.58 11.30 -14.67
C GLN A 51 13.58 11.53 -13.53
N ALA A 52 12.30 11.29 -13.84
CA ALA A 52 11.23 11.36 -12.86
C ALA A 52 11.41 10.31 -11.75
N VAL A 53 11.01 10.64 -10.52
CA VAL A 53 10.85 9.57 -9.52
C VAL A 53 9.62 8.76 -9.93
N THR A 54 9.83 7.55 -10.42
CA THR A 54 8.75 6.64 -10.84
C THR A 54 8.15 5.89 -9.64
N HIS A 55 8.94 5.65 -8.58
CA HIS A 55 8.53 4.85 -7.41
C HIS A 55 8.11 5.69 -6.18
N TYR A 56 7.35 6.77 -6.38
CA TYR A 56 6.84 7.59 -5.27
C TYR A 56 5.65 6.94 -4.56
N GLN A 57 4.84 6.16 -5.27
CA GLN A 57 3.76 5.36 -4.69
C GLN A 57 4.33 4.07 -4.09
N ARG A 58 5.00 4.18 -2.94
CA ARG A 58 5.18 3.01 -2.08
C ARG A 58 3.84 2.81 -1.38
N GLY A 59 3.02 1.91 -1.92
CA GLY A 59 1.80 1.47 -1.25
C GLY A 59 2.11 1.02 0.19
N ASN A 60 1.06 0.85 0.99
CA ASN A 60 1.22 0.45 2.39
C ASN A 60 2.16 -0.77 2.50
N ARG A 61 3.26 -0.62 3.25
CA ARG A 61 4.22 -1.71 3.45
C ARG A 61 3.48 -2.89 4.09
N HIS A 62 3.70 -4.09 3.55
CA HIS A 62 3.14 -5.30 4.16
C HIS A 62 3.66 -5.43 5.59
N LYS A 63 2.77 -5.61 6.56
CA LYS A 63 3.16 -5.84 7.96
C LYS A 63 3.75 -7.22 8.20
N ILE A 64 3.40 -8.20 7.35
CA ILE A 64 3.97 -9.54 7.37
C ILE A 64 4.96 -9.62 6.23
N THR A 65 6.25 -9.49 6.55
CA THR A 65 7.36 -9.60 5.60
C THR A 65 8.07 -10.96 5.69
N ASP A 66 8.12 -11.54 6.90
CA ASP A 66 8.81 -12.81 7.17
C ASP A 66 7.91 -14.02 6.89
N TRP A 67 7.92 -14.49 5.63
CA TRP A 67 7.06 -15.59 5.18
C TRP A 67 7.39 -16.93 5.83
N GLN A 68 8.66 -17.20 6.14
CA GLN A 68 9.07 -18.44 6.79
C GLN A 68 8.54 -18.52 8.23
N ARG A 69 8.79 -17.47 9.02
CA ARG A 69 8.23 -17.32 10.38
C ARG A 69 6.71 -17.40 10.38
N PHE A 70 6.06 -16.78 9.39
CA PHE A 70 4.60 -16.83 9.27
C PHE A 70 4.08 -18.22 8.91
N SER A 71 4.81 -18.98 8.10
CA SER A 71 4.44 -20.36 7.74
C SER A 71 4.49 -21.28 8.95
N GLU A 72 5.56 -21.23 9.74
CA GLU A 72 5.70 -22.01 10.99
C GLU A 72 4.61 -21.63 12.00
N PHE A 73 4.35 -20.32 12.16
CA PHE A 73 3.27 -19.82 13.00
C PHE A 73 1.89 -20.30 12.54
N ALA A 74 1.62 -20.30 11.24
CA ALA A 74 0.35 -20.74 10.68
C ALA A 74 0.14 -22.25 10.87
N GLN A 75 1.21 -23.06 10.79
CA GLN A 75 1.14 -24.49 11.09
C GLN A 75 0.91 -24.75 12.59
N ALA A 76 1.62 -24.06 13.47
CA ALA A 76 1.48 -24.19 14.93
C ALA A 76 0.11 -23.72 15.46
N HIS A 77 -0.57 -22.81 14.74
CA HIS A 77 -1.84 -22.21 15.16
C HIS A 77 -3.00 -22.46 14.18
N GLY A 78 -2.92 -23.49 13.33
CA GLY A 78 -3.92 -23.77 12.29
C GLY A 78 -5.36 -24.03 12.79
N GLY A 79 -5.54 -24.31 14.09
CA GLY A 79 -6.85 -24.45 14.74
C GLY A 79 -7.46 -23.16 15.29
N LYS A 80 -6.72 -22.04 15.29
CA LYS A 80 -7.19 -20.76 15.82
C LYS A 80 -7.90 -19.94 14.75
N THR A 81 -8.79 -19.06 15.18
CA THR A 81 -9.41 -18.10 14.26
C THR A 81 -8.38 -17.06 13.80
N GLN A 82 -8.57 -16.49 12.60
CA GLN A 82 -7.69 -15.45 12.06
C GLN A 82 -7.58 -14.22 12.98
N GLY A 83 -8.63 -13.92 13.76
CA GLY A 83 -8.63 -12.82 14.74
C GLY A 83 -7.75 -13.12 15.95
N GLU A 84 -7.72 -14.36 16.42
CA GLU A 84 -6.81 -14.79 17.49
C GLU A 84 -5.37 -14.87 16.99
N MET A 85 -5.16 -15.36 15.77
CA MET A 85 -3.85 -15.35 15.12
C MET A 85 -3.29 -13.92 14.99
N ALA A 86 -4.14 -12.93 14.70
CA ALA A 86 -3.72 -11.52 14.65
C ALA A 86 -3.24 -11.01 16.02
N LYS A 87 -3.95 -11.36 17.11
CA LYS A 87 -3.54 -11.01 18.48
C LYS A 87 -2.22 -11.67 18.88
N LEU A 88 -2.00 -12.92 18.46
CA LEU A 88 -0.80 -13.70 18.78
C LEU A 88 0.41 -13.28 17.95
N TRP A 89 0.21 -12.90 16.69
CA TRP A 89 1.28 -12.42 15.82
C TRP A 89 1.81 -11.05 16.29
N GLY A 90 0.93 -10.17 16.78
CA GLY A 90 1.33 -8.85 17.26
C GLY A 90 1.64 -7.87 16.13
N GLU A 91 2.49 -6.86 16.38
CA GLU A 91 2.98 -5.88 15.39
C GLU A 91 1.87 -5.02 14.71
N GLY A 92 0.72 -4.89 15.38
CA GLY A 92 -0.45 -4.19 14.83
C GLY A 92 -1.01 -4.89 13.58
N VAL A 93 -0.77 -6.19 13.42
CA VAL A 93 -1.33 -7.01 12.36
C VAL A 93 -2.82 -7.22 12.62
N THR A 94 -3.65 -6.94 11.61
CA THR A 94 -5.10 -7.15 11.69
C THR A 94 -5.47 -8.54 11.20
N GLN A 95 -6.70 -8.98 11.51
CA GLN A 95 -7.27 -10.21 10.94
C GLN A 95 -7.15 -10.25 9.40
N GLN A 96 -7.30 -9.10 8.72
CA GLN A 96 -7.18 -9.02 7.26
C GLN A 96 -5.76 -9.33 6.79
N ASN A 97 -4.74 -8.83 7.48
CA ASN A 97 -3.34 -9.14 7.17
C ASN A 97 -3.07 -10.65 7.26
N ILE A 98 -3.55 -11.30 8.33
CA ILE A 98 -3.46 -12.77 8.50
C ILE A 98 -4.17 -13.48 7.35
N SER A 99 -5.38 -13.06 7.00
CA SER A 99 -6.16 -13.65 5.91
C SER A 99 -5.44 -13.55 4.56
N HIS A 100 -4.89 -12.37 4.24
CA HIS A 100 -4.09 -12.17 3.03
C HIS A 100 -2.81 -13.02 3.02
N ALA A 101 -2.12 -13.12 4.15
CA ALA A 101 -0.91 -13.91 4.28
C ALA A 101 -1.18 -15.43 4.15
N LEU A 102 -2.26 -15.94 4.76
CA LEU A 102 -2.71 -17.32 4.59
C LEU A 102 -3.11 -17.62 3.14
N ARG A 103 -3.83 -16.70 2.48
CA ARG A 103 -4.18 -16.83 1.06
C ARG A 103 -2.93 -16.88 0.17
N LYS A 104 -1.92 -16.07 0.48
CA LYS A 104 -0.65 -16.04 -0.27
C LYS A 104 0.15 -17.34 -0.09
N LEU A 105 0.07 -17.98 1.08
CA LEU A 105 0.67 -19.29 1.34
C LEU A 105 -0.20 -20.48 0.85
N GLY A 106 -1.39 -20.23 0.30
CA GLY A 106 -2.32 -21.30 -0.07
C GLY A 106 -2.97 -22.03 1.11
N LEU A 107 -2.77 -21.56 2.35
CA LEU A 107 -3.26 -22.16 3.59
C LEU A 107 -4.64 -21.65 4.03
N SER A 108 -5.40 -21.03 3.12
CA SER A 108 -6.71 -20.47 3.45
C SER A 108 -7.73 -21.58 3.74
N GLN A 109 -8.01 -21.83 5.02
CA GLN A 109 -9.08 -22.75 5.40
C GLN A 109 -10.46 -22.15 5.07
N LYS A 110 -11.27 -22.91 4.33
CA LYS A 110 -12.68 -22.58 4.06
C LYS A 110 -13.49 -22.82 5.34
N LYS A 111 -14.12 -21.77 5.85
CA LYS A 111 -15.03 -21.83 7.00
C LYS A 111 -16.15 -22.84 6.71
N ARG A 112 -16.20 -23.97 7.44
CA ARG A 112 -17.45 -24.71 7.57
C ARG A 112 -18.37 -23.83 8.43
N ARG A 113 -19.51 -23.42 7.88
CA ARG A 113 -20.54 -22.76 8.69
C ARG A 113 -20.95 -23.77 9.75
N THR A 114 -20.56 -23.56 11.00
CA THR A 114 -21.14 -24.27 12.14
C THR A 114 -22.65 -24.05 12.05
N ALA A 115 -23.40 -25.14 11.99
CA ALA A 115 -24.85 -25.10 12.09
C ALA A 115 -25.18 -24.39 13.40
N THR A 116 -25.77 -23.20 13.31
CA THR A 116 -26.44 -22.60 14.46
C THR A 116 -27.67 -23.47 14.70
N GLU A 117 -27.63 -24.34 15.71
CA GLU A 117 -28.86 -24.90 16.26
C GLU A 117 -29.67 -23.73 16.81
N SER A 118 -30.62 -23.25 16.01
CA SER A 118 -31.58 -22.24 16.41
C SER A 118 -32.48 -22.84 17.47
N ALA A 119 -32.18 -22.57 18.74
CA ALA A 119 -33.11 -22.79 19.83
C ALA A 119 -34.30 -21.84 19.63
N MET A 120 -35.31 -22.28 18.86
CA MET A 120 -36.61 -21.61 18.81
C MET A 120 -37.27 -21.73 20.20
N SER A 121 -37.22 -20.67 21.00
CA SER A 121 -38.15 -20.51 22.11
C SER A 121 -39.55 -20.28 21.55
N ARG A 122 -40.45 -21.27 21.67
CA ARG A 122 -41.89 -21.09 21.42
C ARG A 122 -42.47 -20.17 22.49
N SER A 123 -42.61 -18.89 22.18
CA SER A 123 -43.44 -17.98 22.97
C SER A 123 -44.91 -18.34 22.73
N VAL A 124 -45.52 -19.09 23.65
CA VAL A 124 -46.97 -19.30 23.70
C VAL A 124 -47.63 -17.96 24.05
N LYS A 125 -48.44 -17.42 23.13
CA LYS A 125 -49.26 -16.22 23.40
C LYS A 125 -50.43 -16.63 24.33
N PRO A 126 -50.75 -15.87 25.39
CA PRO A 126 -51.95 -16.14 26.16
C PRO A 126 -53.18 -15.64 25.37
N PHE A 127 -54.13 -16.54 25.17
CA PHE A 127 -55.47 -16.26 24.67
C PHE A 127 -56.20 -15.42 25.73
N LYS A 128 -56.57 -14.18 25.42
CA LYS A 128 -57.45 -13.37 26.29
C LYS A 128 -58.88 -13.57 25.82
N SER A 129 -59.68 -14.20 26.68
CA SER A 129 -61.14 -14.23 26.64
C SER A 129 -61.70 -13.02 27.40
N SER A 130 -62.54 -12.22 26.74
CA SER A 130 -63.80 -11.63 27.23
C SER A 130 -64.33 -10.61 26.24
#